data_AF-A0A3A8EEK1-F1
#
_entry.id   AF-A0A3A8EEK1-F1
#
_cell.length_a   1.000
_cell.length_b   1.000
_cell.length_c   1.000
_cell.angle_alpha   90.00
_cell.angle_beta   90.00
_cell.angle_gamma   90.00
#
_symmetry.space_group_name_H-M   'P 1'
#
loop_
_entity.id
_entity.type
_entity.pdbx_description
1 polymer ?
#
loop_
_entity_poly.entity_id
_entity_poly.type
_entity_poly.pdbx_seq_one_letter_code
_entity_poly.pdbx_strand_id
1 'polypeptide(L)'
;MKNSNPLKAILAVIGALALTACQPEQQTQANNQQNFVCKSLIHGFLSAQKLTQYELEQIQPVTASGFSQKLYIYKARSDTGINVMPQQTKLRFACEQMTARKFQIKLRQAQGPEYPLLSVELPETQQMQQLTAYHLSAD
;
A
#
# COMPACT_ATOMS: atom_id res chain seq x y z
N MET A 1 -40.74 40.77 -16.47
CA MET A 1 -40.79 39.35 -16.10
C MET A 1 -39.65 38.64 -16.81
N LYS A 2 -38.65 38.17 -16.06
CA LYS A 2 -37.37 37.65 -16.60
C LYS A 2 -37.52 36.15 -16.84
N ASN A 3 -37.62 35.77 -18.12
CA ASN A 3 -37.82 34.39 -18.53
C ASN A 3 -36.48 33.62 -18.45
N SER A 4 -36.18 33.04 -17.28
CA SER A 4 -35.00 32.19 -17.11
C SER A 4 -35.33 30.76 -17.50
N ASN A 5 -34.90 30.34 -18.69
CA ASN A 5 -35.01 28.97 -19.16
C ASN A 5 -34.25 28.01 -18.23
N PRO A 6 -34.93 27.05 -17.56
CA PRO A 6 -34.30 26.15 -16.58
C PRO A 6 -33.31 25.17 -17.23
N LEU A 7 -33.41 24.98 -18.55
CA LEU A 7 -32.58 24.04 -19.32
C LEU A 7 -31.09 24.41 -19.33
N LYS A 8 -30.76 25.70 -19.32
CA LYS A 8 -29.34 26.17 -19.34
C LYS A 8 -28.66 25.98 -17.98
N ALA A 9 -29.42 26.05 -16.89
CA ALA A 9 -28.89 25.86 -15.54
C ALA A 9 -28.52 24.39 -15.27
N ILE A 10 -29.31 23.45 -15.81
CA ILE A 10 -29.08 22.00 -15.63
C ILE A 10 -27.80 21.54 -16.34
N LEU A 11 -27.57 22.01 -17.57
CA LEU A 11 -26.36 21.68 -18.34
C LEU A 11 -25.07 22.22 -17.69
N ALA A 12 -25.14 23.38 -17.02
CA ALA A 12 -23.98 23.95 -16.32
C ALA A 12 -23.61 23.17 -15.05
N VAL A 13 -24.58 22.56 -14.36
CA VAL A 13 -24.36 21.77 -13.14
C VAL A 13 -23.73 20.40 -13.46
N ILE A 14 -24.12 19.77 -14.58
CA ILE A 14 -23.59 18.46 -14.99
C ILE A 14 -22.11 18.57 -15.41
N GLY A 15 -21.71 19.68 -16.05
CA GLY A 15 -20.31 19.92 -16.43
C GLY A 15 -19.37 20.10 -15.24
N ALA A 16 -19.84 20.68 -14.14
CA ALA A 16 -19.02 20.93 -12.94
C ALA A 16 -18.74 19.66 -12.11
N LEU A 17 -19.60 18.64 -12.21
CA LEU A 17 -19.44 17.36 -11.50
C LEU A 17 -18.41 16.43 -12.17
N ALA A 18 -18.04 16.68 -13.43
CA ALA A 18 -17.08 15.86 -14.16
C ALA A 18 -15.60 16.22 -13.92
N LEU A 19 -15.30 17.28 -13.15
CA LEU A 19 -13.96 17.87 -13.06
C LEU A 19 -13.18 17.57 -11.78
N THR A 20 -13.64 16.67 -10.90
CA THR A 20 -12.94 16.41 -9.62
C THR A 20 -12.81 14.93 -9.26
N ALA A 21 -12.17 14.11 -10.11
CA ALA A 21 -11.71 12.77 -9.68
C ALA A 21 -10.60 12.13 -10.53
N CYS A 22 -9.73 12.89 -11.22
CA CYS A 22 -8.57 12.28 -11.88
C CYS A 22 -7.30 12.53 -11.06
N GLN A 23 -7.01 11.64 -10.10
CA GLN A 23 -5.61 11.42 -9.74
C GLN A 23 -4.94 10.72 -10.95
N PRO A 24 -3.74 11.14 -11.35
CA PRO A 24 -3.08 10.59 -12.53
C PRO A 24 -2.91 9.07 -12.39
N GLU A 25 -3.47 8.30 -13.32
CA GLU A 25 -3.56 6.83 -13.23
C GLU A 25 -2.19 6.16 -12.98
N GLN A 26 -1.10 6.70 -13.54
CA GLN A 26 0.25 6.19 -13.31
C GLN A 26 0.69 6.29 -11.83
N GLN A 27 0.30 7.36 -11.14
CA GLN A 27 0.62 7.53 -9.72
C GLN A 27 -0.16 6.53 -8.87
N THR A 28 -1.40 6.22 -9.27
CA THR A 28 -2.23 5.19 -8.64
C THR A 28 -1.65 3.79 -8.84
N GLN A 29 -1.17 3.46 -10.04
CA GLN A 29 -0.62 2.14 -10.35
C GLN A 29 0.70 1.88 -9.60
N ALA A 30 1.63 2.84 -9.57
CA ALA A 30 2.87 2.71 -8.82
C ALA A 30 2.63 2.59 -7.31
N ASN A 31 1.68 3.37 -6.78
CA ASN A 31 1.25 3.28 -5.38
C ASN A 31 0.68 1.90 -5.04
N ASN A 32 -0.14 1.34 -5.93
CA ASN A 32 -0.74 0.01 -5.77
C ASN A 32 0.32 -1.11 -5.80
N GLN A 33 1.28 -1.03 -6.72
CA GLN A 33 2.39 -1.99 -6.80
C GLN A 33 3.22 -1.98 -5.52
N GLN A 34 3.61 -0.80 -5.05
CA GLN A 34 4.34 -0.67 -3.80
C GLN A 34 3.56 -1.31 -2.64
N ASN A 35 2.26 -1.02 -2.53
CA ASN A 35 1.42 -1.59 -1.48
C ASN A 35 1.34 -3.11 -1.56
N PHE A 36 1.20 -3.67 -2.76
CA PHE A 36 1.16 -5.10 -2.98
C PHE A 36 2.46 -5.77 -2.51
N VAL A 37 3.61 -5.26 -2.97
CA VAL A 37 4.93 -5.82 -2.63
C VAL A 37 5.19 -5.71 -1.14
N CYS A 38 5.01 -4.53 -0.55
CA CYS A 38 5.24 -4.30 0.87
C CYS A 38 4.34 -5.18 1.75
N LYS A 39 3.04 -5.28 1.45
CA LYS A 39 2.11 -6.16 2.19
C LYS A 39 2.54 -7.63 2.09
N SER A 40 2.98 -8.07 0.91
CA SER A 40 3.42 -9.45 0.69
C SER A 40 4.69 -9.78 1.48
N LEU A 41 5.68 -8.87 1.47
CA LEU A 41 6.92 -9.03 2.25
C LEU A 41 6.63 -9.06 3.76
N ILE A 42 5.78 -8.15 4.24
CA ILE A 42 5.42 -8.10 5.66
C ILE A 42 4.63 -9.36 6.05
N HIS A 43 3.68 -9.79 5.21
CA HIS A 43 2.93 -11.02 5.45
C HIS A 43 3.86 -12.24 5.49
N GLY A 44 4.81 -12.35 4.56
CA GLY A 44 5.82 -13.40 4.55
C GLY A 44 6.65 -13.42 5.84
N PHE A 45 7.11 -12.25 6.30
CA PHE A 45 7.82 -12.12 7.57
C PHE A 45 6.95 -12.56 8.77
N LEU A 46 5.71 -12.05 8.87
CA LEU A 46 4.79 -12.40 9.95
C LEU A 46 4.52 -13.91 9.97
N SER A 47 4.27 -14.52 8.82
CA SER A 47 4.03 -15.96 8.68
C SER A 47 5.26 -16.78 9.09
N ALA A 48 6.46 -16.40 8.64
CA ALA A 48 7.71 -17.07 9.02
C ALA A 48 7.95 -17.02 10.55
N GLN A 49 7.56 -15.92 11.20
CA GLN A 49 7.70 -15.72 12.64
C GLN A 49 6.52 -16.26 13.47
N LYS A 50 5.54 -16.94 12.85
CA LYS A 50 4.29 -17.41 13.51
C LYS A 50 3.49 -16.28 14.16
N LEU A 51 3.49 -15.10 13.55
CA LEU A 51 2.77 -13.89 13.97
C LEU A 51 1.54 -13.65 13.08
N THR A 52 0.87 -14.71 12.64
CA THR A 52 -0.27 -14.64 11.68
C THR A 52 -1.52 -13.99 12.27
N GLN A 53 -1.57 -13.80 13.59
CA GLN A 53 -2.63 -13.05 14.28
C GLN A 53 -2.55 -11.54 14.08
N TYR A 54 -1.48 -11.01 13.48
CA TYR A 54 -1.35 -9.59 13.20
C TYR A 54 -2.02 -9.20 11.88
N GLU A 55 -2.91 -8.22 11.94
CA GLU A 55 -3.66 -7.70 10.80
C GLU A 55 -3.29 -6.26 10.51
N LEU A 56 -3.33 -5.88 9.24
CA LEU A 56 -3.06 -4.52 8.82
C LEU A 56 -4.15 -3.57 9.34
N GLU A 57 -3.76 -2.63 10.19
CA GLU A 57 -4.65 -1.60 10.73
C GLU A 57 -4.62 -0.34 9.86
N GLN A 58 -3.42 0.12 9.48
CA GLN A 58 -3.27 1.38 8.76
C GLN A 58 -2.01 1.41 7.89
N ILE A 59 -2.07 2.18 6.80
CA ILE A 59 -0.90 2.60 6.02
C ILE A 59 -0.80 4.12 6.12
N GLN A 60 0.38 4.64 6.49
CA GLN A 60 0.66 6.06 6.58
C GLN A 60 1.79 6.43 5.61
N PRO A 61 1.64 7.47 4.77
CA PRO A 61 2.76 7.98 4.00
C PRO A 61 3.80 8.61 4.95
N VAL A 62 5.08 8.34 4.71
CA VAL A 62 6.17 9.00 5.45
C VAL A 62 6.86 9.94 4.48
N THR A 63 6.73 11.24 4.73
CA THR A 63 7.45 12.28 3.99
C THR A 63 8.88 12.34 4.51
N ALA A 64 9.71 11.35 4.17
CA ALA A 64 11.14 11.35 4.44
C ALA A 64 11.92 11.48 3.13
N SER A 65 12.98 12.28 3.18
CA SER A 65 13.86 12.70 2.09
C SER A 65 14.13 11.66 0.99
N GLY A 66 13.64 11.93 -0.22
CA GLY A 66 14.10 11.34 -1.48
C GLY A 66 13.52 9.99 -1.89
N PHE A 67 12.99 9.18 -0.95
CA PHE A 67 12.43 7.87 -1.24
C PHE A 67 10.93 7.81 -0.93
N SER A 68 10.19 7.03 -1.73
CA SER A 68 8.79 6.73 -1.40
C SER A 68 8.75 5.73 -0.25
N GLN A 69 8.61 6.23 0.97
CA GLN A 69 8.48 5.43 2.19
C GLN A 69 7.04 5.45 2.70
N LYS A 70 6.56 4.28 3.15
CA LYS A 70 5.27 4.11 3.81
C LYS A 70 5.42 3.32 5.10
N LEU A 71 4.65 3.70 6.11
CA LEU A 71 4.57 3.00 7.38
C LEU A 71 3.32 2.13 7.39
N TYR A 72 3.51 0.83 7.59
CA TYR A 72 2.43 -0.16 7.71
C TYR A 72 2.29 -0.56 9.18
N ILE A 73 1.13 -0.29 9.76
CA ILE A 73 0.84 -0.57 11.15
C ILE A 73 -0.02 -1.81 11.22
N TYR A 74 0.49 -2.85 11.88
CA TYR A 74 -0.21 -4.11 12.11
C TYR A 74 -0.59 -4.23 13.58
N LYS A 75 -1.80 -4.66 13.86
CA LYS A 75 -2.31 -4.88 15.21
C LYS A 75 -2.62 -6.36 15.41
N ALA A 76 -2.28 -6.91 16.57
CA ALA A 76 -2.71 -8.26 16.91
C ALA A 76 -4.24 -8.29 17.04
N ARG A 77 -4.88 -9.27 16.41
CA ARG A 77 -6.29 -9.57 16.65
C ARG A 77 -6.43 -10.08 18.08
N SER A 78 -7.33 -9.51 18.87
CA SER A 78 -7.67 -10.06 20.18
C SER A 78 -8.73 -11.14 19.98
N ASP A 79 -8.32 -12.37 19.77
CA ASP A 79 -9.20 -13.50 19.96
C ASP A 79 -9.18 -13.88 21.44
N THR A 80 -10.36 -14.05 22.02
CA THR A 80 -10.61 -14.52 23.40
C THR A 80 -10.49 -13.48 24.53
N GLY A 81 -11.56 -13.39 25.32
CA GLY A 81 -11.71 -12.51 26.48
C GLY A 81 -10.86 -12.89 27.69
N ILE A 82 -9.59 -13.25 27.48
CA ILE A 82 -8.63 -13.46 28.57
C ILE A 82 -7.47 -12.48 28.37
N ASN A 83 -7.34 -11.60 29.36
CA ASN A 83 -6.50 -10.41 29.36
C ASN A 83 -5.02 -10.76 29.67
N VAL A 84 -4.40 -11.61 28.83
CA VAL A 84 -2.97 -11.97 28.94
C VAL A 84 -2.24 -11.74 27.61
N MET A 85 -2.58 -10.66 26.90
CA MET A 85 -1.77 -10.26 25.74
C MET A 85 -0.50 -9.52 26.20
N PRO A 86 0.69 -9.84 25.65
CA PRO A 86 1.87 -9.02 25.83
C PRO A 86 1.66 -7.62 25.23
N GLN A 87 2.19 -6.59 25.90
CA GLN A 87 1.90 -5.17 25.66
C GLN A 87 2.28 -4.60 24.27
N GLN A 88 2.90 -5.39 23.39
CA GLN A 88 3.21 -4.95 22.02
C GLN A 88 1.99 -5.12 21.10
N THR A 89 1.00 -4.26 21.30
CA THR A 89 -0.27 -4.28 20.56
C THR A 89 -0.09 -3.96 19.08
N LYS A 90 0.99 -3.26 18.68
CA LYS A 90 1.22 -2.81 17.30
C LYS A 90 2.64 -3.04 16.81
N LEU A 91 2.78 -3.69 15.66
CA LEU A 91 4.01 -3.76 14.87
C LEU A 91 3.99 -2.66 13.81
N ARG A 92 5.13 -2.02 13.58
CA ARG A 92 5.27 -0.94 12.59
C ARG A 92 6.36 -1.31 11.61
N PHE A 93 6.01 -1.42 10.34
CA PHE A 93 6.94 -1.73 9.27
C PHE A 93 7.11 -0.51 8.39
N ALA A 94 8.32 0.01 8.32
CA ALA A 94 8.69 0.98 7.29
C ALA A 94 9.02 0.21 6.01
N CYS A 95 8.30 0.49 4.92
CA CYS A 95 8.63 -0.05 3.61
C CYS A 95 9.13 1.08 2.72
N GLU A 96 10.34 0.92 2.22
CA GLU A 96 11.02 1.87 1.34
C GLU A 96 11.05 1.29 -0.07
N GLN A 97 10.58 2.09 -1.03
CA GLN A 97 10.81 1.85 -2.44
C GLN A 97 12.09 2.60 -2.84
N MET A 98 13.22 1.88 -2.85
CA MET A 98 14.55 2.44 -3.13
C MET A 98 14.72 2.77 -4.62
N THR A 99 14.14 1.94 -5.48
CA THR A 99 14.04 2.16 -6.94
C THR A 99 12.66 1.71 -7.41
N ALA A 100 12.35 1.81 -8.71
CA ALA A 100 11.10 1.27 -9.26
C ALA A 100 10.88 -0.24 -8.96
N ARG A 101 11.96 -1.00 -8.69
CA ARG A 101 11.92 -2.46 -8.52
C ARG A 101 12.50 -2.97 -7.20
N LYS A 102 13.25 -2.13 -6.48
CA LYS A 102 13.90 -2.53 -5.22
C LYS A 102 13.11 -2.02 -4.03
N PHE A 103 12.70 -2.95 -3.19
CA PHE A 103 11.91 -2.69 -1.99
C PHE A 103 12.65 -3.23 -0.77
N GLN A 104 12.49 -2.55 0.36
CA GLN A 104 13.04 -2.96 1.64
C GLN A 104 12.02 -2.73 2.74
N ILE A 105 11.83 -3.72 3.61
CA ILE A 105 11.05 -3.58 4.82
C ILE A 105 11.97 -3.51 6.04
N LYS A 106 11.65 -2.61 6.95
CA LYS A 106 12.31 -2.43 8.24
C LYS A 106 11.28 -2.47 9.35
N LEU A 107 11.62 -3.07 10.50
CA LEU A 107 10.82 -2.96 11.71
C LEU A 107 11.17 -1.67 12.43
N ARG A 108 10.18 -0.81 12.66
CA ARG A 108 10.32 0.45 13.39
C ARG A 108 9.80 0.28 14.81
N GLN A 109 10.62 0.57 15.82
CA GLN A 109 10.14 0.72 17.18
C GLN A 109 9.37 2.04 17.37
N ALA A 110 8.42 2.10 18.31
CA ALA A 110 7.56 3.28 18.48
C ALA A 110 8.35 4.59 18.71
N GLN A 111 9.48 4.50 19.41
CA GLN A 111 10.38 5.61 19.72
C GLN A 111 11.83 5.09 19.66
N GLY A 112 12.25 4.57 18.51
CA GLY A 112 13.56 3.95 18.39
C GLY A 112 14.00 3.73 16.94
N PRO A 113 15.16 3.06 16.77
CA PRO A 113 15.73 2.83 15.45
C PRO A 113 14.87 1.89 14.59
N GLU A 114 15.12 1.93 13.29
CA GLU A 114 14.58 0.98 12.33
C GLU A 114 15.57 -0.15 12.08
N TYR A 115 15.07 -1.39 12.07
CA TYR A 115 15.87 -2.59 11.84
C TYR A 115 15.52 -3.21 10.49
N PRO A 116 16.45 -3.34 9.54
CA PRO A 116 16.18 -3.99 8.26
C PRO A 116 15.80 -5.45 8.47
N LEU A 117 14.73 -5.89 7.79
CA LEU A 117 14.24 -7.26 7.87
C LEU A 117 14.47 -8.00 6.55
N LEU A 118 13.88 -7.51 5.46
CA LEU A 118 13.92 -8.14 4.15
C LEU A 118 14.08 -7.08 3.06
N SER A 119 14.81 -7.41 2.02
CA SER A 119 14.85 -6.64 0.78
C SER A 119 14.61 -7.56 -0.40
N VAL A 120 13.89 -7.06 -1.40
CA VAL A 120 13.63 -7.76 -2.64
C VAL A 120 13.89 -6.82 -3.80
N GLU A 121 14.40 -7.39 -4.89
CA GLU A 121 14.46 -6.73 -6.18
C GLU A 121 13.58 -7.52 -7.14
N LEU A 122 12.56 -6.84 -7.69
CA LEU A 122 11.66 -7.47 -8.64
C LEU A 122 12.39 -7.65 -9.99
N PRO A 123 12.24 -8.82 -10.63
CA PRO A 123 12.73 -9.02 -11.99
C PRO A 123 12.06 -8.04 -12.96
N GLU A 124 12.68 -7.84 -14.12
CA GLU A 124 12.08 -7.03 -15.18
C GLU A 124 10.82 -7.73 -15.72
N THR A 125 9.86 -6.98 -16.25
CA THR A 125 8.60 -7.56 -16.75
C THR A 125 8.84 -8.64 -17.80
N GLN A 126 9.84 -8.44 -18.68
CA GLN A 126 10.24 -9.44 -19.68
C GLN A 126 10.79 -10.72 -19.04
N GLN A 127 11.57 -10.58 -17.96
CA GLN A 127 12.08 -11.73 -17.20
C GLN A 127 10.95 -12.42 -16.43
N MET A 128 10.01 -11.66 -15.84
CA MET A 128 8.84 -12.23 -15.16
C MET A 128 8.01 -13.10 -16.09
N GLN A 129 7.83 -12.71 -17.36
CA GLN A 129 7.12 -13.52 -18.37
C GLN A 129 7.82 -14.85 -18.68
N GLN A 130 9.13 -14.93 -18.50
CA GLN A 130 9.89 -16.18 -18.66
C GLN A 130 9.87 -17.06 -17.40
N LEU A 131 9.67 -16.43 -16.24
CA LEU A 131 9.67 -17.10 -14.94
C LEU A 131 8.27 -17.56 -14.50
N THR A 132 7.22 -17.00 -15.08
CA THR A 132 5.85 -17.47 -14.88
C THR A 132 5.47 -18.41 -16.02
N ALA A 133 4.90 -19.57 -15.70
CA ALA A 133 4.44 -20.55 -16.69
C ALA A 133 3.24 -20.07 -17.55
N TYR A 134 2.92 -18.78 -17.51
CA TYR A 134 1.77 -18.19 -18.17
C TYR A 134 2.16 -17.60 -19.52
N HIS A 135 2.05 -18.41 -20.57
CA HIS A 135 1.99 -17.91 -21.94
C HIS A 135 0.53 -17.61 -22.26
N LEU A 136 0.18 -16.33 -22.43
CA LEU A 136 -1.07 -15.97 -23.10
C LEU A 136 -0.89 -16.33 -24.57
N SER A 137 -1.45 -17.47 -24.99
CA SER A 137 -1.69 -17.75 -26.40
C SER A 137 -2.55 -16.61 -26.94
N ALA A 138 -2.05 -15.89 -27.94
CA ALA A 138 -2.86 -14.96 -28.70
C ALA A 138 -3.84 -15.80 -29.55
N ASP A 139 -5.13 -15.72 -29.23
CA ASP A 139 -6.21 -16.07 -30.16
C ASP A 139 -6.47 -14.89 -31.11
#